data_AF-A0A9E5V3J1-F1
#
_entry.id   AF-A0A9E5V3J1-F1
#
_cell.length_a   1.000
_cell.length_b   1.000
_cell.length_c   1.000
_cell.angle_alpha   90.00
_cell.angle_beta   90.00
_cell.angle_gamma   90.00
#
_symmetry.space_group_name_H-M   'P 1'
#
loop_
_entity.id
_entity.type
_entity.pdbx_description
1 polymer ?
#
loop_
_entity_poly.entity_id
_entity_poly.type
_entity_poly.pdbx_seq_one_letter_code
_entity_poly.pdbx_strand_id
1 'polypeptide(L)' 'MNTCPCCSEQLLRHARHNSVYWFCPHCWQEMPNLSSAIATNQRQVKKLERLVDSLDLVC' A
#
# COMPACT_ATOMS: atom_id res chain seq x y z
N MET A 1 14.61 5.86 -6.05
CA MET A 1 13.73 6.99 -6.41
C MET A 1 12.30 6.56 -6.15
N ASN A 2 11.49 7.35 -5.44
CA ASN A 2 10.08 7.00 -5.21
C ASN A 2 9.30 7.38 -6.47
N THR A 3 8.99 6.38 -7.29
CA THR A 3 8.24 6.55 -8.54
C THR A 3 6.79 6.15 -8.33
N CYS A 4 5.88 6.87 -8.97
CA CYS A 4 4.46 6.58 -8.94
C CYS A 4 4.21 5.26 -9.69
N PRO A 5 3.49 4.28 -9.09
CA PRO A 5 3.14 3.05 -9.79
C PRO A 5 2.10 3.27 -10.91
N CYS A 6 1.40 4.42 -10.93
CA CYS A 6 0.34 4.70 -11.91
C CYS A 6 0.85 5.40 -13.18
N CYS A 7 1.92 6.20 -13.08
CA CYS A 7 2.44 7.01 -14.20
C CYS A 7 3.96 7.04 -14.29
N SER A 8 4.67 6.27 -13.46
CA SER A 8 6.15 6.22 -13.39
C SER A 8 6.85 7.55 -13.07
N GLU A 9 6.09 8.61 -12.77
CA GLU A 9 6.60 9.93 -12.41
C GLU A 9 7.20 9.99 -11.00
N GLN A 10 8.03 11.00 -10.77
CA GLN A 10 8.64 11.19 -9.46
C GLN A 10 7.61 11.67 -8.43
N LEU A 11 7.51 10.94 -7.31
CA LEU A 11 6.67 11.32 -6.18
C LEU A 11 7.33 12.45 -5.38
N LEU A 12 6.52 13.44 -5.01
CA LEU A 12 6.94 14.55 -4.15
C LEU A 12 6.72 14.19 -2.68
N ARG A 13 7.72 14.48 -1.85
CA ARG A 13 7.64 14.27 -0.41
C ARG A 13 6.96 15.49 0.23
N HIS A 14 5.78 15.30 0.78
CA HIS A 14 5.06 16.35 1.50
C HIS A 14 5.05 16.04 3.00
N ALA A 15 5.10 17.08 3.84
CA ALA A 15 5.00 16.95 5.29
C ALA A 15 3.79 17.77 5.77
N ARG A 16 2.87 17.14 6.50
CA ARG A 16 1.71 17.80 7.11
C ARG A 16 1.70 17.51 8.59
N HIS A 17 1.78 18.56 9.41
CA HIS A 17 1.65 18.65 10.89
C HIS A 17 2.25 17.51 11.75
N ASN A 18 1.96 16.24 11.47
CA ASN A 18 2.42 15.07 12.21
C ASN A 18 2.86 13.87 11.33
N SER A 19 2.84 13.97 10.00
CA SER A 19 3.25 12.87 9.11
C SER A 19 3.86 13.37 7.79
N VAL A 20 4.72 12.52 7.22
CA VAL A 20 5.33 12.72 5.90
C VAL A 20 4.67 11.73 4.94
N TYR A 21 4.14 12.22 3.83
CA TYR A 21 3.46 11.42 2.80
C TYR A 21 4.02 11.71 1.42
N TRP A 22 3.71 10.84 0.46
CA TRP A 22 4.08 11.03 -0.93
C TRP A 22 2.88 11.54 -1.72
N PHE A 23 3.08 12.56 -2.54
CA PHE A 23 2.05 13.11 -3.41
C PHE A 23 2.50 12.98 -4.86
N CYS A 24 1.61 12.49 -5.72
CA CYS A 24 1.85 12.47 -7.16
C CYS A 24 1.19 13.69 -7.80
N PRO A 25 1.96 14.66 -8.32
CA PRO A 25 1.40 15.84 -8.98
C PRO A 25 0.71 15.51 -10.32
N HIS A 26 1.04 14.38 -10.95
CA HIS A 26 0.43 13.97 -12.20
C HIS A 26 -0.93 13.28 -11.98
N CYS A 27 -1.03 12.40 -10.97
CA CYS A 27 -2.28 11.72 -10.62
C CYS A 27 -3.18 12.55 -9.69
N TRP A 28 -2.66 13.64 -9.10
CA TRP A 28 -3.35 14.46 -8.08
C TRP A 28 -3.84 13.65 -6.87
N GLN A 29 -3.10 12.60 -6.53
CA GLN A 29 -3.45 11.67 -5.46
C GLN A 29 -2.32 11.57 -4.44
N GLU A 30 -2.73 11.47 -3.17
CA GLU A 30 -1.84 11.07 -2.10
C GLU A 30 -1.49 9.59 -2.29
N MET A 31 -0.20 9.32 -2.46
CA MET A 31 0.33 7.98 -2.59
C MET A 31 0.79 7.52 -1.20
N PRO A 32 0.08 6.59 -0.54
CA PRO A 32 0.60 5.98 0.68
C PRO A 32 1.91 5.27 0.34
N ASN A 33 2.82 5.14 1.32
CA ASN A 33 4.06 4.40 1.10
C ASN A 33 3.69 2.96 0.72
N LEU A 34 3.87 2.61 -0.57
CA LEU A 34 3.43 1.34 -1.12
C LEU A 34 4.06 0.16 -0.37
N SER A 35 5.31 0.29 0.11
CA SER A 35 5.95 -0.74 0.93
C SER A 35 5.21 -0.97 2.26
N SER A 36 4.76 0.10 2.92
CA SER A 36 3.93 -0.01 4.14
C SER A 36 2.53 -0.55 3.85
N ALA A 37 1.89 -0.13 2.75
CA ALA A 37 0.56 -0.59 2.35
C ALA A 37 0.57 -2.05 1.89
N ILE A 38 1.63 -2.49 1.21
CA ILE A 38 1.84 -3.91 0.86
C ILE A 38 2.07 -4.71 2.15
N ALA A 39 2.89 -4.22 3.10
CA ALA A 39 3.13 -4.94 4.34
C ALA A 39 1.86 -5.15 5.20
N THR A 40 0.93 -4.19 5.19
CA THR A 40 -0.38 -4.36 5.85
C THR A 40 -1.27 -5.32 5.08
N ASN A 41 -1.33 -5.20 3.75
CA ASN A 41 -2.11 -6.12 2.91
C ASN A 41 -1.60 -7.56 3.01
N GLN A 42 -0.28 -7.79 3.08
CA GLN A 42 0.31 -9.12 3.27
C GLN A 42 -0.17 -9.79 4.56
N ARG A 43 -0.34 -9.06 5.66
CA ARG A 43 -0.89 -9.62 6.90
C ARG A 43 -2.35 -10.03 6.72
N GLN A 44 -3.11 -9.24 5.98
CA GLN A 44 -4.51 -9.53 5.69
C GLN A 44 -4.65 -10.74 4.75
N VAL A 45 -3.82 -10.84 3.71
CA VAL A 45 -3.78 -12.01 2.81
C VAL A 45 -3.41 -13.27 3.60
N LYS A 46 -2.34 -13.25 4.42
CA LYS A 46 -1.99 -14.40 5.28
C LYS A 46 -3.09 -14.78 6.26
N LYS A 47 -3.85 -13.80 6.76
CA LYS A 47 -4.99 -14.08 7.64
C LYS A 47 -6.12 -14.73 6.85
N LEU A 48 -6.40 -14.26 5.64
CA LEU A 48 -7.41 -14.82 4.75
C LEU A 48 -7.03 -16.23 4.28
N GLU A 49 -5.77 -16.47 3.95
CA GLU A 49 -5.22 -17.80 3.62
C GLU A 49 -5.44 -18.80 4.76
N ARG A 50 -5.13 -18.43 6.00
CA ARG A 50 -5.42 -19.31 7.14
C ARG A 50 -6.90 -19.62 7.33
N LEU A 51 -7.77 -18.68 6.96
CA LEU A 51 -9.21 -18.88 7.02
C LEU A 51 -9.70 -19.77 5.87
N VAL A 52 -9.08 -19.70 4.68
CA VAL A 52 -9.39 -20.61 3.57
C VAL A 52 -8.94 -22.03 3.90
N ASP A 53 -7.72 -22.21 4.41
CA ASP A 53 -7.21 -23.52 4.84
C ASP A 53 -8.10 -24.17 5.92
N SER A 54 -8.66 -23.35 6.81
CA SER A 54 -9.60 -23.82 7.83
C SER A 54 -10.96 -24.23 7.26
N LEU A 55 -11.36 -23.70 6.12
CA LEU A 55 -12.63 -24.04 5.47
C LEU A 55 -12.46 -25.31 4.61
N ASP A 56 -11.30 -25.43 3.95
CA ASP A 56 -10.93 -26.62 3.15
C ASP A 56 -10.75 -27.88 4.00
N LEU A 57 -10.53 -27.76 5.32
CA LEU A 57 -10.50 -28.90 6.25
C LEU A 57 -11.88 -29.36 6.73
N VAL A 58 -12.92 -28.55 6.50
CA VAL A 58 -14.29 -28.76 7.00
C VAL A 58 -15.24 -29.25 5.89
N CYS A 59 -14.87 -29.09 4.63
CA CYS A 59 -15.51 -29.76 3.48
C CYS A 59 -14.87 -31.13 3.22
#